data_AF-A0A0N4XKY9-F1
#
_entry.id   AF-A0A0N4XKY9-F1
#
_cell.length_a   1.000
_cell.length_b   1.000
_cell.length_c   1.000
_cell.angle_alpha   90.00
_cell.angle_beta   90.00
_cell.angle_gamma   90.00
#
_symmetry.space_group_name_H-M   'P 1'
#
loop_
_entity.id
_entity.type
_entity.pdbx_description
1 polymer ?
#
loop_
_entity_poly.entity_id
_entity_poly.type
_entity_poly.pdbx_seq_one_letter_code
_entity_poly.pdbx_strand_id
1 'polypeptide(L)'
;MYIPPYLKDIVGVVKSFSGAGNVRVLSPRLLPLVPDRLSTSQRFLSPTLLPFYRDDSEQQILPIPKLLEASGLNEKDRERVLEMVMEVSGARSTVDNAMKVNLGKL
;
A
#
# COMPACT_ATOMS: atom_id res chain seq x y z
N MET A 1 23.11 9.59 10.78
CA MET A 1 21.77 9.01 10.98
C MET A 1 21.75 7.64 10.35
N TYR A 2 21.55 6.57 11.13
CA TYR A 2 21.50 5.20 10.60
C TYR A 2 20.14 4.95 9.97
N ILE A 3 20.12 4.65 8.67
CA ILE A 3 18.92 4.31 7.92
C ILE A 3 18.99 2.80 7.66
N PRO A 4 18.07 2.00 8.22
CA PRO A 4 17.99 0.57 7.96
C PRO A 4 17.98 0.23 6.46
N PRO A 5 18.58 -0.89 6.02
CA PRO A 5 18.70 -1.23 4.61
C PRO A 5 17.38 -1.19 3.83
N TYR A 6 16.29 -1.71 4.40
CA TYR A 6 14.96 -1.70 3.80
C TYR A 6 14.40 -0.28 3.57
N LEU A 7 14.74 0.68 4.44
CA LEU A 7 14.36 2.08 4.24
C LEU A 7 15.17 2.74 3.12
N LYS A 8 16.43 2.31 2.91
CA LYS A 8 17.23 2.79 1.77
C LYS A 8 16.61 2.36 0.44
N ASP A 9 16.08 1.14 0.37
CA ASP A 9 15.41 0.62 -0.82
C ASP A 9 14.11 1.40 -1.11
N ILE A 10 13.30 1.67 -0.08
CA ILE A 10 12.11 2.52 -0.21
C ILE A 10 12.48 3.92 -0.73
N VAL A 11 13.48 4.55 -0.12
CA VAL A 11 13.94 5.88 -0.53
C VAL A 11 14.53 5.85 -1.94
N GLY A 12 15.24 4.79 -2.31
CA GLY A 12 15.78 4.58 -3.65
C GLY A 12 14.69 4.45 -4.71
N VAL A 13 13.66 3.65 -4.43
CA VAL A 13 12.48 3.51 -5.29
C VAL A 13 11.74 4.84 -5.43
N VAL A 14 11.50 5.56 -4.33
CA VAL A 14 10.89 6.90 -4.37
C VAL A 14 11.72 7.89 -5.21
N LYS A 15 13.06 7.89 -5.03
CA LYS A 15 13.96 8.75 -5.80
C LYS A 15 14.01 8.37 -7.28
N SER A 16 13.87 7.09 -7.62
CA SER A 16 13.83 6.63 -9.02
C SER A 16 12.66 7.24 -9.79
N PHE A 17 11.56 7.58 -9.11
CA PHE A 17 10.43 8.28 -9.70
C PHE A 17 10.67 9.79 -9.91
N SER A 18 11.65 10.40 -9.21
CA SER A 18 11.95 11.83 -9.33
C SER A 18 12.98 12.19 -10.42
N GLY A 19 13.75 11.22 -10.92
CA GLY A 19 14.94 11.48 -11.75
C GLY A 19 14.94 10.87 -13.16
N ALA A 20 13.96 10.04 -13.52
CA ALA A 20 13.92 9.37 -14.81
C ALA A 20 13.15 10.19 -15.86
N GLY A 21 13.86 10.70 -16.87
CA GLY A 21 13.24 11.35 -18.03
C GLY A 21 12.20 10.44 -18.70
N ASN A 22 10.98 10.99 -18.87
CA ASN A 22 9.89 10.50 -19.73
C ASN A 22 9.28 9.10 -19.47
N VAL A 23 9.64 8.38 -18.41
CA VAL A 23 8.77 7.30 -17.91
C VAL A 23 7.75 7.94 -16.99
N ARG A 24 6.61 8.31 -17.57
CA ARG A 24 5.45 8.92 -16.93
C ARG A 24 4.88 8.03 -15.82
N VAL A 25 5.52 8.03 -14.65
CA VAL A 25 4.94 7.66 -13.35
C VAL A 25 4.09 8.84 -12.91
N LEU A 26 2.93 9.00 -13.52
CA LEU A 26 2.18 10.27 -13.47
C LEU A 26 1.64 10.61 -12.08
N SER A 27 1.52 9.60 -11.22
CA SER A 27 1.09 9.75 -9.83
C SER A 27 1.22 8.41 -9.09
N PRO A 28 2.28 8.21 -8.29
CA PRO A 28 2.32 7.04 -7.42
C PRO A 28 1.18 7.14 -6.39
N ARG A 29 0.47 6.04 -6.16
CA ARG A 29 -0.59 5.95 -5.15
C ARG A 29 0.05 5.49 -3.85
N LEU A 30 0.00 6.33 -2.82
CA LEU A 30 0.57 6.03 -1.51
C LEU A 30 -0.49 5.46 -0.59
N LEU A 31 -0.15 4.39 0.14
CA LEU A 31 -0.97 3.85 1.22
C LEU A 31 -2.45 3.58 0.86
N PRO A 32 -2.79 3.04 -0.32
CA PRO A 32 -4.19 2.82 -0.65
C PRO A 32 -4.81 1.73 0.24
N LEU A 33 -6.08 1.95 0.59
CA LEU A 33 -6.87 1.07 1.46
C LEU A 33 -7.73 0.07 0.68
N VAL A 34 -7.98 0.35 -0.59
CA VAL A 34 -8.88 -0.44 -1.44
C VAL A 34 -8.17 -0.80 -2.75
N PRO A 35 -8.31 -2.06 -3.25
CA PRO A 35 -7.83 -2.45 -4.57
C PRO A 35 -8.69 -1.83 -5.68
N ASP A 36 -8.05 -1.32 -6.74
CA ASP A 36 -8.78 -0.72 -7.86
C ASP A 36 -9.19 -1.79 -8.89
N ARG A 37 -10.31 -2.47 -8.64
CA ARG A 37 -10.84 -3.54 -9.51
C ARG A 37 -11.39 -3.08 -10.87
N LEU A 38 -11.28 -1.80 -11.23
CA LEU A 38 -12.02 -1.19 -12.36
C LEU A 38 -11.26 -1.00 -13.67
N SER A 39 -10.02 -1.44 -13.86
CA SER A 39 -9.37 -1.30 -15.18
C SER A 39 -8.27 -2.33 -15.44
N THR A 40 -8.68 -3.38 -16.14
CA THR A 40 -7.87 -4.36 -16.84
C THR A 40 -6.79 -3.69 -17.73
N SER A 41 -5.53 -4.06 -17.47
CA SER A 41 -4.38 -4.13 -18.41
C SER A 41 -3.28 -3.06 -18.47
N GLN A 42 -3.35 -1.85 -17.89
CA GLN A 42 -2.32 -0.81 -18.19
C GLN A 42 -1.84 0.13 -17.06
N ARG A 43 -2.04 -0.17 -15.77
CA ARG A 43 -1.60 0.73 -14.65
C ARG A 43 -0.10 0.69 -14.28
N PHE A 44 0.80 0.28 -15.18
CA PHE A 44 2.25 0.40 -14.97
C PHE A 44 2.71 1.86 -14.76
N LEU A 45 1.91 2.83 -15.20
CA LEU A 45 2.19 4.27 -15.10
C LEU A 45 1.80 4.90 -13.74
N SER A 46 1.14 4.15 -12.86
CA SER A 46 0.68 4.64 -11.55
C SER A 46 0.87 3.57 -10.47
N PRO A 47 2.13 3.27 -10.10
CA PRO A 47 2.46 2.21 -9.17
C PRO A 47 1.88 2.51 -7.77
N THR A 48 1.58 1.44 -7.05
CA THR A 48 1.03 1.51 -5.69
C THR A 48 2.13 1.26 -4.67
N LEU A 49 2.37 2.21 -3.77
CA LEU A 49 3.39 2.11 -2.72
C LEU A 49 2.73 1.84 -1.36
N LEU A 50 3.26 0.85 -0.64
CA LEU A 50 2.85 0.51 0.73
C LEU A 50 1.32 0.28 0.91
N PRO A 51 0.63 -0.47 0.01
CA PRO A 51 -0.80 -0.72 0.20
C PRO A 51 -1.09 -1.45 1.50
N PHE A 52 -2.24 -1.13 2.11
CA PHE A 52 -2.79 -1.85 3.27
C PHE A 52 -3.41 -3.21 2.92
N TYR A 53 -3.41 -3.57 1.63
CA TYR A 53 -3.94 -4.81 1.10
C TYR A 53 -2.91 -5.51 0.21
N ARG A 54 -3.08 -6.81 0.01
CA ARG A 54 -2.35 -7.59 -0.98
C ARG A 54 -3.23 -7.77 -2.21
N ASP A 55 -2.71 -7.46 -3.37
CA ASP A 55 -3.33 -7.71 -4.66
C ASP A 55 -2.25 -8.10 -5.66
N ASP A 56 -2.24 -9.36 -6.06
CA ASP A 56 -1.24 -9.89 -6.99
C ASP A 56 -1.54 -9.51 -8.46
N SER A 57 -2.67 -8.83 -8.72
CA SER A 57 -3.02 -8.32 -10.06
C SER A 57 -2.49 -6.90 -10.35
N GLU A 58 -2.02 -6.17 -9.34
CA GLU A 58 -1.46 -4.82 -9.48
C GLU A 58 0.05 -4.79 -9.23
N GLN A 59 0.75 -3.80 -9.83
CA GLN A 59 2.13 -3.51 -9.48
C GLN A 59 2.20 -2.82 -8.11
N GLN A 60 2.24 -3.63 -7.06
CA GLN A 60 2.38 -3.20 -5.68
C GLN A 60 3.84 -3.22 -5.23
N ILE A 61 4.31 -2.11 -4.68
CA ILE A 61 5.63 -1.99 -4.08
C ILE A 61 5.47 -2.06 -2.57
N LEU A 62 6.05 -3.11 -1.97
CA LEU A 62 6.13 -3.33 -0.53
C LEU A 62 4.77 -3.24 0.21
N PRO A 63 3.77 -4.09 -0.11
CA PRO A 63 2.53 -4.17 0.67
C PRO A 63 2.79 -4.30 2.16
N ILE A 64 2.09 -3.51 2.98
CA ILE A 64 2.23 -3.57 4.45
C ILE A 64 1.99 -4.99 4.98
N PRO A 65 0.99 -5.75 4.51
CA PRO A 65 0.83 -7.14 4.95
C PRO A 65 2.04 -8.03 4.62
N LYS A 66 2.66 -7.87 3.43
CA LYS A 66 3.88 -8.62 3.06
C LYS A 66 5.08 -8.23 3.95
N LEU A 67 5.19 -6.96 4.34
CA LEU A 67 6.22 -6.50 5.28
C LEU A 67 6.03 -7.09 6.68
N LEU A 68 4.79 -7.16 7.16
CA LEU A 68 4.46 -7.75 8.47
C LEU A 68 4.64 -9.28 8.48
N GLU A 69 4.47 -9.94 7.35
CA GLU A 69 4.80 -11.37 7.21
C GLU A 69 6.31 -11.60 7.26
N ALA A 70 7.08 -10.76 6.57
CA ALA A 70 8.53 -10.84 6.51
C ALA A 70 9.22 -10.53 7.85
N SER A 71 8.52 -9.87 8.80
CA SER A 71 9.07 -9.54 10.12
C SER A 71 9.09 -10.72 11.10
N GLY A 72 8.48 -11.85 10.74
CA GLY A 72 8.41 -13.04 11.59
C GLY A 72 7.30 -13.02 12.65
N LEU A 73 6.42 -12.01 12.63
CA LEU A 73 5.21 -12.01 13.45
C LEU A 73 4.31 -13.19 13.09
N ASN A 74 3.51 -13.70 14.03
CA ASN A 74 2.44 -14.64 13.71
C ASN A 74 1.23 -13.88 13.12
N GLU A 75 0.31 -14.60 12.48
CA GLU A 75 -0.87 -14.01 11.82
C GLU A 75 -1.66 -13.05 12.73
N LYS A 76 -1.95 -13.49 13.96
CA LYS A 76 -2.71 -12.71 14.95
C LYS A 76 -2.01 -11.40 15.33
N ASP A 77 -0.69 -11.42 15.45
CA ASP A 77 0.09 -10.23 15.77
C ASP A 77 0.22 -9.31 14.55
N ARG A 78 0.32 -9.86 13.33
CA ARG A 78 0.29 -9.08 12.09
C ARG A 78 -1.03 -8.32 11.96
N GLU A 79 -2.15 -8.99 12.20
CA GLU A 79 -3.48 -8.37 12.13
C GLU A 79 -3.61 -7.20 13.12
N ARG A 80 -3.19 -7.40 14.37
CA ARG A 80 -3.22 -6.34 15.39
C ARG A 80 -2.32 -5.16 15.09
N VAL A 81 -1.12 -5.43 14.56
CA VAL A 81 -0.19 -4.37 14.17
C VAL A 81 -0.78 -3.59 12.99
N LEU A 82 -1.36 -4.28 12.00
CA LEU A 82 -2.02 -3.63 10.86
C LEU A 82 -3.20 -2.76 11.33
N GLU A 83 -4.04 -3.29 12.22
CA GLU A 83 -5.17 -2.57 12.82
C GLU A 83 -4.69 -1.32 13.56
N MET A 84 -3.70 -1.46 14.43
CA MET A 84 -3.10 -0.33 15.16
C MET A 84 -2.54 0.73 14.21
N VAL A 85 -1.83 0.34 13.15
CA VAL A 85 -1.31 1.30 12.15
C VAL A 85 -2.47 2.03 11.46
N MET A 86 -3.54 1.33 11.08
CA MET A 86 -4.71 1.93 10.46
C MET A 86 -5.50 2.85 11.40
N GLU A 87 -5.56 2.51 12.69
CA GLU A 87 -6.18 3.35 13.72
C GLU A 87 -5.39 4.64 13.93
N VAL A 88 -4.08 4.53 14.15
CA VAL A 88 -3.20 5.68 14.38
C VAL A 88 -3.12 6.58 13.15
N SER A 89 -3.19 6.02 11.94
CA SER A 89 -3.21 6.80 10.69
C SER A 89 -4.58 7.38 10.34
N GLY A 90 -5.63 7.07 11.10
CA GLY A 90 -7.02 7.45 10.81
C GLY A 90 -7.66 6.70 9.64
N ALA A 91 -6.93 5.80 8.98
CA ALA A 91 -7.41 5.00 7.86
C ALA A 91 -8.58 4.08 8.23
N ARG A 92 -8.65 3.64 9.50
CA ARG A 92 -9.71 2.76 9.98
C ARG A 92 -11.11 3.32 9.72
N SER A 93 -11.31 4.60 10.00
CA SER A 93 -12.59 5.29 9.79
C SER A 93 -13.04 5.28 8.32
N THR A 94 -12.10 5.35 7.38
CA THR A 94 -12.38 5.36 5.94
C THR A 94 -12.83 3.99 5.47
N VAL A 95 -12.18 2.93 5.96
CA VAL A 95 -12.58 1.54 5.68
C VAL A 95 -13.97 1.26 6.26
N ASP A 96 -14.19 1.59 7.54
CA ASP A 96 -15.48 1.37 8.20
C ASP A 96 -16.62 2.10 7.47
N ASN A 97 -16.39 3.34 7.02
CA ASN A 97 -17.35 4.10 6.24
C ASN A 97 -17.60 3.48 4.86
N ALA A 98 -16.56 3.04 4.16
CA ALA A 98 -16.70 2.37 2.87
C ALA A 98 -17.50 1.06 2.98
N MET A 99 -17.28 0.27 4.04
CA MET A 99 -18.04 -0.96 4.30
C MET A 99 -19.52 -0.68 4.59
N LYS A 100 -19.83 0.35 5.40
CA LYS A 100 -21.21 0.78 5.67
C LYS A 100 -21.94 1.19 4.39
N VAL A 101 -21.29 1.96 3.52
CA VAL A 101 -21.86 2.40 2.23
C VAL A 101 -22.13 1.21 1.30
N ASN A 102 -21.28 0.19 1.32
CA ASN A 102 -21.43 -0.99 0.47
C ASN A 102 -22.55 -1.94 0.99
N LEU A 103 -22.72 -2.04 2.31
CA LEU A 103 -23.79 -2.84 2.95
C LEU A 103 -25.17 -2.18 2.85
N GLY A 104 -25.25 -0.85 2.79
CA GLY A 104 -26.53 -0.12 2.61
C GLY A 104 -27.07 -0.09 1.17
N LYS A 105 -26.38 -0.74 0.23
CA LYS A 105 -26.77 -0.85 -1.20
C LYS A 105 -27.25 -2.25 -1.60
N LEU A 106 -27.40 -3.17 -0.65
CA LEU A 106 -27.97 -4.50 -0.84
C LEU A 106 -29.38 -4.59 -0.25
#